data_AF-A0A291P823-F1
#
_entry.id   AF-A0A291P823-F1
#
_cell.length_a   1.000
_cell.length_b   1.000
_cell.length_c   1.000
_cell.angle_alpha   90.00
_cell.angle_beta   90.00
_cell.angle_gamma   90.00
#
_symmetry.space_group_name_H-M   'P 1'
#
loop_
_entity.id
_entity.type
_entity.pdbx_description
1 polymer ?
#
loop_
_entity_poly.entity_id
_entity_poly.type
_entity_poly.pdbx_seq_one_letter_code
_entity_poly.pdbx_strand_id
1 'polypeptide(L)'
;MRSILIGGLAASALTLAAGQASADEHGLKVGTVAGPETDVMQVAVDIAEREYGLDIEIVEFTDYVTPNAALADGSLDANAYQHEPYMQSMVEDRGYDFAIAGRTFVYPIGAYSEKYDSLEALPDGATIALPNDPTNEGRSLILLHNAGLITLADPENLEATPLDIVENPHDFDFREIEAAQLPRVLPDVDMAFINNTFAQPAGLSLDDALVKEGPESPYVNIIAVRAGDEDREAIRQLVDAYQREEVAAKAEELFKGAAVPGWE
;
A
#
# COMPACT_ATOMS: atom_id res chain seq x y z
N MET A 1 -35.33 -70.78 38.12
CA MET A 1 -34.30 -69.91 37.50
C MET A 1 -34.99 -69.21 36.33
N ARG A 2 -35.27 -67.90 36.45
CA ARG A 2 -34.55 -66.79 35.77
C ARG A 2 -34.63 -66.96 34.23
N SER A 3 -35.19 -66.05 33.43
CA SER A 3 -35.37 -64.61 33.59
C SER A 3 -36.43 -64.04 32.64
N ILE A 4 -36.97 -62.89 33.06
CA ILE A 4 -37.83 -61.92 32.37
C ILE A 4 -36.96 -60.95 31.54
N LEU A 5 -37.62 -60.16 30.68
CA LEU A 5 -37.28 -58.88 30.00
C LEU A 5 -37.13 -59.04 28.48
N ILE A 6 -38.11 -58.64 27.63
CA ILE A 6 -38.70 -57.30 27.40
C ILE A 6 -37.64 -56.25 27.08
N GLY A 7 -37.75 -55.66 25.88
CA GLY A 7 -37.28 -54.30 25.64
C GLY A 7 -36.55 -54.14 24.31
N GLY A 8 -37.31 -53.96 23.22
CA GLY A 8 -36.78 -53.34 22.03
C GLY A 8 -36.50 -51.86 22.30
N LEU A 9 -35.40 -51.35 21.73
CA LEU A 9 -35.27 -49.96 21.36
C LEU A 9 -34.31 -49.89 20.18
N ALA A 10 -34.87 -49.70 18.99
CA ALA A 10 -34.13 -49.33 17.80
C ALA A 10 -33.61 -47.90 18.00
N ALA A 11 -32.30 -47.75 18.17
CA ALA A 11 -31.64 -46.45 18.16
C ALA A 11 -31.17 -46.16 16.73
N SER A 12 -32.06 -45.60 15.92
CA SER A 12 -31.68 -44.85 14.72
C SER A 12 -31.04 -43.54 15.17
N ALA A 13 -29.71 -43.52 15.27
CA ALA A 13 -28.98 -42.27 15.49
C ALA A 13 -28.82 -41.55 14.14
N LEU A 14 -29.46 -40.38 14.07
CA LEU A 14 -29.36 -39.35 13.04
C LEU A 14 -27.91 -39.16 12.53
N THR A 15 -27.68 -39.45 11.26
CA THR A 15 -26.64 -38.76 10.47
C THR A 15 -27.20 -37.41 10.03
N LEU A 16 -26.99 -36.38 10.86
CA LEU A 16 -27.00 -34.98 10.43
C LEU A 16 -25.55 -34.48 10.51
N ALA A 17 -24.83 -34.55 9.40
CA ALA A 17 -23.54 -33.90 9.22
C ALA A 17 -23.38 -33.52 7.74
N ALA A 18 -24.17 -32.53 7.32
CA ALA A 18 -23.95 -31.77 6.10
C ALA A 18 -24.84 -30.52 6.18
N GLY A 19 -24.26 -29.40 6.64
CA GLY A 19 -24.99 -28.14 6.78
C GLY A 19 -24.38 -27.18 7.78
N GLN A 20 -23.09 -26.90 7.67
CA GLN A 20 -22.50 -25.64 8.15
C GLN A 20 -21.52 -25.14 7.10
N ALA A 21 -22.08 -24.71 5.97
CA ALA A 21 -21.51 -23.62 5.20
C ALA A 21 -22.50 -22.47 5.38
N SER A 22 -22.23 -21.66 6.40
CA SER A 22 -22.71 -20.29 6.51
C SER A 22 -21.52 -19.55 7.11
N ALA A 23 -20.47 -19.46 6.30
CA ALA A 23 -19.37 -18.55 6.55
C ALA A 23 -19.82 -17.23 5.91
N ASP A 24 -20.27 -16.31 6.75
CA ASP A 24 -20.21 -14.85 6.56
C ASP A 24 -20.03 -14.37 5.10
N GLU A 25 -21.06 -14.53 4.26
CA GLU A 25 -20.98 -14.21 2.82
C GLU A 25 -21.07 -12.69 2.53
N HIS A 26 -21.02 -11.83 3.54
CA HIS A 26 -21.34 -10.40 3.38
C HIS A 26 -20.31 -9.42 3.95
N GLY A 27 -19.20 -9.86 4.52
CA GLY A 27 -18.18 -8.98 5.12
C GLY A 27 -16.82 -9.10 4.45
N LEU A 28 -16.16 -7.97 4.15
CA LEU A 28 -14.72 -7.90 3.87
C LEU A 28 -14.01 -7.07 4.94
N LYS A 29 -12.78 -7.46 5.29
CA LYS A 29 -11.85 -6.59 6.01
C LYS A 29 -10.78 -6.07 5.07
N VAL A 30 -10.69 -4.75 4.92
CA VAL A 30 -9.75 -4.11 3.99
C VAL A 30 -8.77 -3.24 4.76
N GLY A 31 -7.48 -3.56 4.66
CA GLY A 31 -6.41 -2.78 5.28
C GLY A 31 -6.03 -1.56 4.44
N THR A 32 -5.97 -0.39 5.06
CA THR A 32 -5.41 0.84 4.48
C THR A 32 -4.35 1.42 5.41
N VAL A 33 -3.57 2.39 4.95
CA VAL A 33 -2.73 3.21 5.84
C VAL A 33 -3.47 4.52 6.11
N ALA A 34 -3.55 4.90 7.39
CA ALA A 34 -4.27 6.07 7.85
C ALA A 34 -3.80 7.33 7.10
N GLY A 35 -4.73 7.97 6.39
CA GLY A 35 -4.43 9.08 5.50
C GLY A 35 -5.56 9.30 4.48
N PRO A 36 -5.35 10.24 3.53
CA PRO A 36 -6.31 10.54 2.47
C PRO A 36 -6.73 9.32 1.63
N GLU A 37 -5.87 8.31 1.51
CA GLU A 37 -6.16 7.05 0.82
C GLU A 37 -7.29 6.26 1.51
N THR A 38 -7.41 6.33 2.84
CA THR A 38 -8.55 5.76 3.57
C THR A 38 -9.86 6.45 3.21
N ASP A 39 -9.84 7.78 3.06
CA ASP A 39 -11.03 8.54 2.66
C ASP A 39 -11.46 8.20 1.22
N VAL A 40 -10.51 7.87 0.33
CA VAL A 40 -10.80 7.32 -1.01
C VAL A 40 -11.43 5.94 -0.92
N MET A 41 -10.88 5.05 -0.09
CA MET A 41 -11.45 3.72 0.14
C MET A 41 -12.87 3.79 0.70
N GLN A 42 -13.16 4.74 1.59
CA GLN A 42 -14.51 4.92 2.14
C GLN A 42 -15.56 5.18 1.04
N VAL A 43 -15.22 5.93 -0.01
CA VAL A 43 -16.13 6.12 -1.15
C VAL A 43 -16.39 4.81 -1.89
N ALA A 44 -15.38 3.96 -2.05
CA ALA A 44 -15.54 2.64 -2.63
C ALA A 44 -16.42 1.73 -1.74
N VAL A 45 -16.26 1.80 -0.41
CA VAL A 45 -17.11 1.10 0.56
C VAL A 45 -18.57 1.52 0.42
N ASP A 46 -18.85 2.83 0.39
CA ASP A 46 -20.21 3.36 0.25
C ASP A 46 -20.86 2.91 -1.08
N ILE A 47 -20.07 2.79 -2.16
CA ILE A 47 -20.54 2.26 -3.44
C ILE A 47 -20.81 0.75 -3.35
N ALA A 48 -19.91 0.00 -2.71
CA ALA A 48 -20.03 -1.44 -2.57
C ALA A 48 -21.28 -1.84 -1.76
N GLU A 49 -21.55 -1.13 -0.66
CA GLU A 49 -22.77 -1.33 0.13
C GLU A 49 -24.02 -1.00 -0.72
N ARG A 50 -24.00 0.12 -1.44
CA ARG A 50 -25.16 0.61 -2.21
C ARG A 50 -25.50 -0.25 -3.42
N GLU A 51 -24.51 -0.75 -4.15
CA GLU A 51 -24.71 -1.51 -5.40
C GLU A 51 -24.80 -3.02 -5.16
N TYR A 52 -24.07 -3.54 -4.17
CA TYR A 52 -23.92 -4.98 -3.96
C TYR A 52 -24.42 -5.46 -2.60
N GLY A 53 -24.71 -4.56 -1.65
CA GLY A 53 -25.02 -4.93 -0.26
C GLY A 53 -23.81 -5.54 0.46
N LEU A 54 -22.60 -5.20 0.03
CA LEU A 54 -21.35 -5.69 0.58
C LEU A 54 -20.92 -4.82 1.78
N ASP A 55 -20.81 -5.42 2.96
CA ASP A 55 -20.29 -4.77 4.16
C ASP A 55 -18.77 -4.84 4.17
N ILE A 56 -18.11 -3.70 4.36
CA ILE A 56 -16.65 -3.61 4.33
C ILE A 56 -16.17 -2.87 5.57
N GLU A 57 -15.39 -3.56 6.39
CA GLU A 57 -14.67 -2.98 7.53
C GLU A 57 -13.30 -2.49 7.07
N ILE A 58 -13.07 -1.18 7.13
CA ILE A 58 -11.73 -0.61 6.94
C ILE A 58 -10.92 -0.79 8.22
N VAL A 59 -9.73 -1.36 8.10
CA VAL A 59 -8.74 -1.47 9.18
C VAL A 59 -7.56 -0.56 8.86
N GLU A 60 -7.44 0.54 9.60
CA GLU A 60 -6.35 1.50 9.42
C GLU A 60 -5.06 1.07 10.11
N PHE A 61 -3.95 1.15 9.38
CA PHE A 61 -2.59 0.94 9.86
C PHE A 61 -1.78 2.24 9.84
N THR A 62 -0.63 2.23 10.51
CA THR A 62 0.24 3.42 10.63
C THR A 62 1.62 3.22 10.00
N ASP A 63 1.85 2.08 9.35
CA ASP A 63 3.13 1.68 8.78
C ASP A 63 2.91 0.78 7.54
N TYR A 64 3.98 0.53 6.79
CA TYR A 64 3.91 -0.26 5.56
C TYR A 64 4.16 -1.77 5.74
N VAL A 65 4.52 -2.23 6.93
CA VAL A 65 4.85 -3.66 7.17
C VAL A 65 3.64 -4.43 7.66
N THR A 66 2.91 -3.88 8.62
CA THR A 66 1.81 -4.56 9.31
C THR A 66 0.64 -4.96 8.40
N PRO A 67 0.22 -4.19 7.38
CA PRO A 67 -0.90 -4.58 6.52
C PRO A 67 -0.66 -5.89 5.75
N ASN A 68 0.57 -6.15 5.28
CA ASN A 68 0.90 -7.40 4.60
C ASN A 68 0.93 -8.58 5.57
N ALA A 69 1.46 -8.40 6.78
CA ALA A 69 1.39 -9.44 7.81
C ALA A 69 -0.06 -9.84 8.14
N ALA A 70 -0.94 -8.84 8.29
CA ALA A 70 -2.37 -9.05 8.56
C ALA A 70 -3.13 -9.66 7.37
N LEU A 71 -2.73 -9.38 6.13
CA LEU A 71 -3.27 -10.06 4.96
C LEU A 71 -2.85 -11.54 4.92
N ALA A 72 -1.58 -11.82 5.18
CA ALA A 72 -1.02 -13.17 5.15
C ALA A 72 -1.60 -14.09 6.23
N ASP A 73 -1.87 -13.57 7.44
CA ASP A 73 -2.41 -14.36 8.55
C ASP A 73 -3.93 -14.53 8.55
N GLY A 74 -4.63 -13.87 7.61
CA GLY A 74 -6.09 -13.95 7.47
C GLY A 74 -6.87 -12.90 8.25
N SER A 75 -6.20 -11.97 8.94
CA SER A 75 -6.86 -10.85 9.65
C SER A 75 -7.49 -9.83 8.70
N LEU A 76 -7.00 -9.75 7.45
CA LEU A 76 -7.59 -8.97 6.36
C LEU A 76 -7.99 -9.88 5.20
N ASP A 77 -9.00 -9.48 4.42
CA ASP A 77 -9.33 -10.10 3.13
C ASP A 77 -8.56 -9.45 1.97
N ALA A 78 -8.35 -8.13 2.05
CA ALA A 78 -7.58 -7.35 1.09
C ALA A 78 -6.81 -6.23 1.79
N ASN A 79 -5.82 -5.66 1.11
CA ASN A 79 -5.27 -4.37 1.49
C ASN A 79 -5.10 -3.46 0.26
N ALA A 80 -5.13 -2.15 0.47
CA ALA A 80 -5.01 -1.14 -0.57
C ALA A 80 -4.13 0.02 -0.06
N TYR A 81 -2.82 -0.21 -0.03
CA TYR A 81 -1.84 0.77 0.46
C TYR A 81 -0.48 0.74 -0.26
N GLN A 82 -0.24 -0.30 -1.06
CA GLN A 82 1.07 -0.61 -1.63
C GLN A 82 1.01 -0.62 -3.15
N HIS A 83 2.16 -0.37 -3.77
CA HIS A 83 2.37 -0.54 -5.20
C HIS A 83 2.91 -1.92 -5.57
N GLU A 84 2.71 -2.29 -6.84
CA GLU A 84 3.09 -3.59 -7.37
C GLU A 84 4.57 -3.96 -7.10
N PRO A 85 5.57 -3.07 -7.30
CA PRO A 85 6.96 -3.38 -6.94
C PRO A 85 7.15 -3.73 -5.45
N TYR A 86 6.47 -3.02 -4.55
CA TYR A 86 6.60 -3.26 -3.11
C TYR A 86 6.03 -4.62 -2.74
N MET A 87 4.86 -4.96 -3.28
CA MET A 87 4.25 -6.28 -3.08
C MET A 87 5.19 -7.39 -3.57
N GLN A 88 5.79 -7.24 -4.76
CA GLN A 88 6.72 -8.21 -5.33
C GLN A 88 7.96 -8.40 -4.43
N SER A 89 8.59 -7.29 -4.01
CA SER A 89 9.72 -7.32 -3.09
C SER A 89 9.37 -8.05 -1.77
N MET A 90 8.20 -7.77 -1.20
CA MET A 90 7.74 -8.44 0.02
C MET A 90 7.42 -9.93 -0.20
N VAL A 91 6.89 -10.31 -1.37
CA VAL A 91 6.68 -11.73 -1.73
C VAL A 91 8.02 -12.47 -1.80
N GLU A 92 9.03 -11.87 -2.43
CA GLU A 92 10.38 -12.44 -2.54
C GLU A 92 11.07 -12.57 -1.18
N ASP A 93 11.01 -11.53 -0.36
CA ASP A 93 11.72 -11.45 0.93
C ASP A 93 11.04 -12.22 2.07
N ARG A 94 9.71 -12.27 2.09
CA ARG A 94 8.92 -12.81 3.20
C ARG A 94 8.21 -14.11 2.84
N GLY A 95 8.18 -14.50 1.56
CA GLY A 95 7.50 -15.70 1.10
C GLY A 95 5.98 -15.60 1.20
N TYR A 96 5.42 -14.39 1.09
CA TYR A 96 3.98 -14.22 1.01
C TYR A 96 3.42 -14.82 -0.28
N ASP A 97 2.16 -15.26 -0.22
CA ASP A 97 1.43 -15.78 -1.38
C ASP A 97 0.27 -14.83 -1.68
N PHE A 98 0.58 -13.75 -2.41
CA PHE A 98 -0.35 -12.68 -2.72
C PHE A 98 -0.65 -12.61 -4.22
N ALA A 99 -1.81 -12.06 -4.54
CA ALA A 99 -2.25 -11.76 -5.89
C ALA A 99 -2.79 -10.33 -5.97
N ILE A 100 -2.74 -9.77 -7.18
CA ILE A 100 -3.32 -8.45 -7.48
C ILE A 100 -4.77 -8.65 -7.90
N ALA A 101 -5.71 -8.14 -7.10
CA ALA A 101 -7.13 -8.15 -7.42
C ALA A 101 -7.54 -6.97 -8.32
N GLY A 102 -6.88 -5.82 -8.16
CA GLY A 102 -7.17 -4.62 -8.93
C GLY A 102 -6.09 -3.55 -8.79
N ARG A 103 -6.14 -2.54 -9.66
CA ARG A 103 -5.31 -1.34 -9.59
C ARG A 103 -6.07 -0.19 -8.94
N THR A 104 -5.35 0.67 -8.23
CA THR A 104 -5.86 1.89 -7.61
C THR A 104 -5.20 3.10 -8.29
N PHE A 105 -4.32 3.84 -7.62
CA PHE A 105 -3.73 5.07 -8.15
C PHE A 105 -2.19 5.02 -8.15
N VAL A 106 -1.58 5.81 -9.02
CA VAL A 106 -0.21 6.30 -8.78
C VAL A 106 -0.32 7.48 -7.82
N TYR A 107 0.41 7.40 -6.71
CA TYR A 107 0.61 8.52 -5.79
C TYR A 107 2.06 8.98 -5.89
N PRO A 108 2.35 10.13 -6.54
CA PRO A 108 3.71 10.62 -6.71
C PRO A 108 4.39 10.87 -5.37
N ILE A 109 5.63 10.41 -5.24
CA ILE A 109 6.52 10.73 -4.11
C ILE A 109 7.19 12.10 -4.34
N GLY A 110 7.51 12.79 -3.26
CA GLY A 110 8.25 14.07 -3.29
C GLY A 110 9.45 14.08 -2.35
N ALA A 111 10.43 14.92 -2.66
CA ALA A 111 11.55 15.27 -1.80
C ALA A 111 11.32 16.65 -1.18
N TYR A 112 11.46 16.76 0.14
CA TYR A 112 11.11 17.94 0.93
C TYR A 112 12.28 18.42 1.76
N SER A 113 12.35 19.72 2.03
CA SER A 113 13.33 20.31 2.94
C SER A 113 12.68 21.42 3.76
N GLU A 114 13.00 21.49 5.05
CA GLU A 114 12.70 22.65 5.90
C GLU A 114 13.82 23.71 5.87
N LYS A 115 14.98 23.38 5.30
CA LYS A 115 16.19 24.20 5.34
C LYS A 115 16.51 24.89 4.00
N TYR A 116 16.08 24.30 2.89
CA TYR A 116 16.47 24.70 1.54
C TYR A 116 15.25 24.78 0.61
N ASP A 117 15.21 25.82 -0.22
CA ASP A 117 14.09 26.06 -1.16
C ASP A 117 14.33 25.48 -2.56
N SER A 118 15.52 24.94 -2.84
CA SER A 118 15.85 24.34 -4.14
C SER A 118 16.97 23.31 -4.02
N LEU A 119 17.09 22.43 -5.03
CA LEU A 119 18.14 21.42 -5.10
C LEU A 119 19.54 22.02 -5.18
N GLU A 120 19.70 23.13 -5.91
CA GLU A 120 20.99 23.82 -6.08
C GLU A 120 21.47 24.50 -4.79
N ALA A 121 20.58 24.69 -3.81
CA ALA A 121 20.92 25.25 -2.51
C ALA A 121 21.44 24.19 -1.53
N LEU A 122 21.31 22.90 -1.84
CA LEU A 122 21.84 21.83 -1.01
C LEU A 122 23.38 21.94 -0.92
N PRO A 123 23.97 21.86 0.28
CA PRO A 123 25.42 21.87 0.43
C PRO A 123 26.03 20.54 -0.05
N ASP A 124 27.30 20.58 -0.43
CA ASP A 124 28.10 19.35 -0.50
C ASP A 124 28.09 18.67 0.88
N GLY A 125 27.95 17.34 0.91
CA GLY A 125 27.78 16.58 2.15
C GLY A 125 26.38 16.63 2.76
N ALA A 126 25.37 17.15 2.03
CA ALA A 126 24.00 17.20 2.53
C ALA A 126 23.50 15.81 2.94
N THR A 127 22.82 15.75 4.09
CA THR A 127 22.16 14.53 4.56
C THR A 127 20.79 14.40 3.91
N ILE A 128 20.61 13.35 3.09
CA ILE A 128 19.35 13.03 2.41
C ILE A 128 18.73 11.80 3.06
N ALA A 129 17.55 11.95 3.66
CA ALA A 129 16.79 10.83 4.19
C ALA A 129 15.97 10.12 3.08
N LEU A 130 16.03 8.80 3.07
CA LEU A 130 15.33 7.92 2.14
C LEU A 130 14.42 6.96 2.92
N PRO A 131 13.29 6.52 2.38
CA PRO A 131 12.61 5.32 2.86
C PRO A 131 13.58 4.13 2.92
N ASN A 132 13.44 3.27 3.94
CA ASN A 132 14.33 2.13 4.15
C ASN A 132 13.77 0.79 3.66
N ASP A 133 12.64 0.81 2.95
CA ASP A 133 12.16 -0.35 2.21
C ASP A 133 12.72 -0.35 0.77
N PRO A 134 13.07 -1.53 0.20
CA PRO A 134 13.90 -1.60 -1.01
C PRO A 134 13.37 -0.78 -2.18
N THR A 135 12.06 -0.87 -2.43
CA THR A 135 11.46 -0.25 -3.61
C THR A 135 11.25 1.25 -3.47
N ASN A 136 10.92 1.77 -2.27
CA ASN A 136 10.82 3.22 -2.08
C ASN A 136 12.19 3.89 -1.93
N GLU A 137 13.20 3.17 -1.42
CA GLU A 137 14.60 3.60 -1.46
C GLU A 137 15.07 3.75 -2.91
N GLY A 138 14.93 2.69 -3.71
CA GLY A 138 15.28 2.70 -5.14
C GLY A 138 14.52 3.78 -5.91
N ARG A 139 13.22 3.93 -5.67
CA ARG A 139 12.40 5.03 -6.21
C ARG A 139 12.99 6.41 -5.93
N SER A 140 13.45 6.65 -4.71
CA SER A 140 14.04 7.92 -4.31
C SER A 140 15.38 8.17 -5.02
N LEU A 141 16.22 7.13 -5.12
CA LEU A 141 17.51 7.21 -5.81
C LEU A 141 17.35 7.42 -7.32
N ILE A 142 16.37 6.76 -7.94
CA ILE A 142 16.03 6.96 -9.36
C ILE A 142 15.61 8.41 -9.62
N LEU A 143 14.85 9.03 -8.71
CA LEU A 143 14.50 10.44 -8.82
C LEU A 143 15.71 11.36 -8.71
N LEU A 144 16.66 11.08 -7.81
CA LEU A 144 17.92 11.81 -7.73
C LEU A 144 18.76 11.64 -9.01
N HIS A 145 18.78 10.43 -9.56
CA HIS A 145 19.45 10.15 -10.83
C HIS A 145 18.85 10.96 -11.98
N ASN A 146 17.53 10.94 -12.11
CA ASN A 146 16.81 11.66 -13.14
C ASN A 146 16.94 13.19 -13.00
N ALA A 147 17.13 13.68 -11.77
CA ALA A 147 17.45 15.07 -11.49
C ALA A 147 18.93 15.44 -11.77
N GLY A 148 19.78 14.47 -12.12
CA GLY A 148 21.20 14.68 -12.40
C GLY A 148 22.06 14.94 -11.16
N LEU A 149 21.56 14.59 -9.97
CA LEU A 149 22.24 14.79 -8.70
C LEU A 149 23.21 13.65 -8.34
N ILE A 150 22.92 12.45 -8.84
CA ILE A 150 23.75 11.24 -8.73
C ILE A 150 23.69 10.44 -10.04
N THR A 151 24.61 9.50 -10.22
CA THR A 151 24.54 8.51 -11.31
C THR A 151 24.38 7.12 -10.71
N LEU A 152 23.30 6.41 -11.06
CA LEU A 152 23.11 5.00 -10.74
C LEU A 152 23.78 4.10 -11.79
N ALA A 153 24.30 2.95 -11.37
CA ALA A 153 24.83 1.93 -12.27
C ALA A 153 23.75 1.39 -13.23
N ASP A 154 22.55 1.19 -12.69
CA ASP A 154 21.35 0.76 -13.41
C ASP A 154 20.14 1.56 -12.90
N PRO A 155 19.71 2.60 -13.63
CA PRO A 155 18.53 3.39 -13.24
C PRO A 155 17.19 2.67 -13.49
N GLU A 156 17.20 1.48 -14.10
CA GLU A 156 16.00 0.63 -14.26
C GLU A 156 15.81 -0.32 -13.07
N ASN A 157 16.82 -0.45 -12.19
CA ASN A 157 16.72 -1.26 -10.97
C ASN A 157 15.82 -0.57 -9.93
N LEU A 158 14.58 -1.04 -9.79
CA LEU A 158 13.60 -0.50 -8.83
C LEU A 158 13.98 -0.74 -7.35
N GLU A 159 14.96 -1.59 -7.09
CA GLU A 159 15.53 -1.86 -5.75
C GLU A 159 16.98 -1.34 -5.64
N ALA A 160 17.32 -0.30 -6.41
CA ALA A 160 18.63 0.35 -6.31
C ALA A 160 18.89 0.81 -4.86
N THR A 161 20.14 0.68 -4.43
CA THR A 161 20.61 1.10 -3.10
C THR A 161 21.71 2.15 -3.25
N PRO A 162 22.13 2.83 -2.16
CA PRO A 162 23.26 3.75 -2.19
C PRO A 162 24.57 3.09 -2.67
N LEU A 163 24.69 1.75 -2.56
CA LEU A 163 25.83 1.00 -3.08
C LEU A 163 25.87 0.94 -4.62
N ASP A 164 24.75 1.19 -5.28
CA ASP A 164 24.62 1.19 -6.74
C ASP A 164 24.92 2.56 -7.37
N ILE A 165 25.29 3.55 -6.55
CA ILE A 165 25.67 4.89 -7.01
C ILE A 165 27.11 4.86 -7.53
N VAL A 166 27.28 5.16 -8.83
CA VAL A 166 28.60 5.22 -9.48
C VAL A 166 29.20 6.62 -9.49
N GLU A 167 28.37 7.67 -9.37
CA GLU A 167 28.83 9.06 -9.21
C GLU A 167 27.97 9.81 -8.19
N ASN A 168 28.61 10.45 -7.22
CA ASN A 168 27.99 11.33 -6.21
C ASN A 168 28.82 12.62 -6.11
N PRO A 169 28.67 13.57 -7.07
CA PRO A 169 29.55 14.74 -7.19
C PRO A 169 29.47 15.70 -6.00
N HIS A 170 28.38 15.65 -5.24
CA HIS A 170 28.14 16.49 -4.07
C HIS A 170 28.41 15.77 -2.74
N ASP A 171 28.91 14.53 -2.77
CA ASP A 171 29.23 13.73 -1.57
C ASP A 171 28.03 13.62 -0.60
N PHE A 172 26.81 13.51 -1.11
CA PHE A 172 25.59 13.37 -0.29
C PHE A 172 25.67 12.16 0.65
N ASP A 173 25.22 12.35 1.89
CA ASP A 173 25.10 11.31 2.93
C ASP A 173 23.66 10.78 2.94
N PHE A 174 23.46 9.49 2.65
CA PHE A 174 22.14 8.88 2.60
C PHE A 174 21.77 8.25 3.95
N ARG A 175 20.58 8.56 4.46
CA ARG A 175 20.03 7.97 5.69
C ARG A 175 18.73 7.24 5.42
N GLU A 176 18.79 5.93 5.50
CA GLU A 176 17.63 5.04 5.41
C GLU A 176 16.80 5.13 6.70
N ILE A 177 15.54 5.54 6.57
CA ILE A 177 14.61 5.76 7.67
C ILE A 177 13.25 5.15 7.31
N GLU A 178 12.56 4.59 8.31
CA GLU A 178 11.21 4.05 8.13
C GLU A 178 10.26 5.11 7.59
N ALA A 179 9.47 4.77 6.57
CA ALA A 179 8.70 5.73 5.77
C ALA A 179 7.77 6.63 6.62
N ALA A 180 7.10 6.07 7.64
CA ALA A 180 6.23 6.84 8.52
C ALA A 180 6.97 7.83 9.44
N GLN A 181 8.30 7.68 9.63
CA GLN A 181 9.12 8.63 10.39
C GLN A 181 9.68 9.77 9.56
N LEU A 182 9.71 9.67 8.23
CA LEU A 182 10.39 10.65 7.37
C LEU A 182 9.90 12.10 7.55
N PRO A 183 8.58 12.38 7.73
CA PRO A 183 8.15 13.75 8.02
C PRO A 183 8.73 14.32 9.32
N ARG A 184 8.97 13.49 10.33
CA ARG A 184 9.43 13.93 11.66
C ARG A 184 10.91 14.27 11.71
N VAL A 185 11.69 13.73 10.77
CA VAL A 185 13.15 13.92 10.73
C VAL A 185 13.56 15.08 9.83
N LEU A 186 12.64 15.72 9.11
CA LEU A 186 12.91 16.88 8.25
C LEU A 186 13.74 17.99 8.92
N PRO A 187 13.53 18.35 10.21
CA PRO A 187 14.39 19.34 10.87
C PRO A 187 15.85 18.89 11.05
N ASP A 188 16.09 17.58 11.10
CA ASP A 188 17.39 16.97 11.43
C ASP A 188 18.20 16.58 10.18
N VAL A 189 17.60 16.61 8.99
CA VAL A 189 18.24 16.30 7.71
C VAL A 189 18.16 17.49 6.76
N ASP A 190 18.86 17.44 5.63
CA ASP A 190 18.86 18.55 4.67
C ASP A 190 17.78 18.38 3.60
N MET A 191 17.39 17.14 3.31
CA MET A 191 16.24 16.79 2.48
C MET A 191 15.74 15.40 2.86
N ALA A 192 14.45 15.12 2.68
CA ALA A 192 13.87 13.79 2.84
C ALA A 192 12.91 13.46 1.69
N PHE A 193 13.00 12.25 1.15
CA PHE A 193 11.95 11.70 0.30
C PHE A 193 10.80 11.20 1.17
N ILE A 194 9.56 11.56 0.85
CA ILE A 194 8.39 11.24 1.68
C ILE A 194 7.24 10.79 0.78
N ASN A 195 6.76 9.57 1.01
CA ASN A 195 5.55 9.05 0.37
C ASN A 195 4.33 9.93 0.67
N ASN A 196 3.45 10.07 -0.31
CA ASN A 196 2.28 10.95 -0.21
C ASN A 196 1.43 10.68 1.05
N THR A 197 1.23 9.38 1.35
CA THR A 197 0.51 8.87 2.54
C THR A 197 0.99 9.51 3.84
N PHE A 198 2.29 9.81 3.96
CA PHE A 198 2.88 10.42 5.16
C PHE A 198 3.13 11.93 5.02
N ALA A 199 3.34 12.42 3.79
CA ALA A 199 3.55 13.84 3.52
C ALA A 199 2.29 14.67 3.84
N GLN A 200 1.12 14.24 3.36
CA GLN A 200 -0.12 15.02 3.52
C GLN A 200 -0.54 15.19 4.99
N PRO A 201 -0.59 14.14 5.83
CA PRO A 201 -0.91 14.30 7.26
C PRO A 201 0.09 15.19 8.01
N ALA A 202 1.33 15.31 7.52
CA ALA A 202 2.34 16.21 8.05
C ALA A 202 2.21 17.66 7.55
N GLY A 203 1.21 17.96 6.71
CA GLY A 203 0.97 19.29 6.17
C GLY A 203 1.82 19.63 4.93
N LEU A 204 2.47 18.64 4.32
CA LEU A 204 3.26 18.80 3.09
C LEU A 204 2.41 18.46 1.87
N SER A 205 2.65 19.15 0.76
CA SER A 205 2.02 18.88 -0.53
C SER A 205 3.05 18.74 -1.64
N LEU A 206 2.72 18.12 -2.77
CA LEU A 206 3.66 18.00 -3.90
C LEU A 206 4.07 19.35 -4.53
N ASP A 207 3.40 20.44 -4.18
CA ASP A 207 3.82 21.80 -4.57
C ASP A 207 5.01 22.30 -3.74
N ASP A 208 5.21 21.75 -2.53
CA ASP A 208 6.33 22.07 -1.63
C ASP A 208 7.58 21.23 -1.93
N ALA A 209 7.47 20.25 -2.84
CA ALA A 209 8.53 19.30 -3.13
C ALA A 209 9.63 19.91 -4.03
N LEU A 210 10.90 19.73 -3.65
CA LEU A 210 12.08 20.13 -4.43
C LEU A 210 12.28 19.22 -5.67
N VAL A 211 11.90 17.95 -5.54
CA VAL A 211 11.82 16.95 -6.61
C VAL A 211 10.51 16.20 -6.42
N LYS A 212 9.81 15.90 -7.52
CA LYS A 212 8.61 15.08 -7.49
C LYS A 212 8.58 14.10 -8.65
N GLU A 213 7.99 12.95 -8.39
CA GLU A 213 7.72 11.98 -9.43
C GLU A 213 6.69 12.51 -10.43
N GLY A 214 6.85 12.13 -11.70
CA GLY A 214 5.90 12.41 -12.76
C GLY A 214 4.70 11.45 -12.75
N PRO A 215 3.71 11.69 -13.63
CA PRO A 215 2.55 10.81 -13.75
C PRO A 215 2.89 9.44 -14.40
N GLU A 216 3.96 9.37 -15.18
CA GLU A 216 4.48 8.11 -15.72
C GLU A 216 5.35 7.44 -14.65
N SER A 217 4.81 6.39 -14.02
CA SER A 217 5.40 5.77 -12.84
C SER A 217 5.12 4.28 -12.81
N PRO A 218 6.12 3.42 -12.53
CA PRO A 218 5.90 1.98 -12.35
C PRO A 218 5.23 1.65 -11.00
N TYR A 219 5.00 2.66 -10.15
CA TYR A 219 4.52 2.50 -8.77
C TYR A 219 3.00 2.65 -8.65
N VAL A 220 2.24 2.01 -9.56
CA VAL A 220 0.78 1.94 -9.47
C VAL A 220 0.39 1.15 -8.23
N ASN A 221 -0.43 1.74 -7.37
CA ASN A 221 -0.98 1.08 -6.19
C ASN A 221 -2.02 0.03 -6.58
N ILE A 222 -2.18 -0.97 -5.72
CA ILE A 222 -2.99 -2.15 -5.98
C ILE A 222 -3.93 -2.44 -4.81
N ILE A 223 -4.99 -3.19 -5.12
CA ILE A 223 -5.74 -3.98 -4.16
C ILE A 223 -5.08 -5.35 -4.14
N ALA A 224 -4.33 -5.65 -3.08
CA ALA A 224 -3.69 -6.94 -2.88
C ALA A 224 -4.58 -7.87 -2.06
N VAL A 225 -4.59 -9.15 -2.44
CA VAL A 225 -5.29 -10.24 -1.75
C VAL A 225 -4.35 -11.42 -1.58
N ARG A 226 -4.74 -12.44 -0.81
CA ARG A 226 -4.02 -13.72 -0.86
C ARG A 226 -4.27 -14.41 -2.20
N ALA A 227 -3.28 -15.16 -2.69
CA ALA A 227 -3.45 -15.92 -3.93
C ALA A 227 -4.62 -16.91 -3.83
N GLY A 228 -5.45 -16.95 -4.87
CA GLY A 228 -6.69 -17.71 -4.94
C GLY A 228 -7.94 -16.94 -4.48
N ASP A 229 -7.78 -15.78 -3.85
CA ASP A 229 -8.91 -14.93 -3.43
C ASP A 229 -9.29 -13.87 -4.48
N GLU A 230 -8.49 -13.65 -5.53
CA GLU A 230 -8.70 -12.62 -6.57
C GLU A 230 -10.04 -12.74 -7.31
N ASP A 231 -10.56 -13.97 -7.39
CA ASP A 231 -11.80 -14.29 -8.10
C ASP A 231 -13.04 -14.36 -7.19
N ARG A 232 -12.87 -14.15 -5.87
CA ARG A 232 -14.00 -14.09 -4.93
C ARG A 232 -14.96 -13.00 -5.36
N GLU A 233 -16.25 -13.30 -5.35
CA GLU A 233 -17.30 -12.35 -5.78
C GLU A 233 -17.21 -11.02 -5.04
N ALA A 234 -17.06 -11.05 -3.72
CA ALA A 234 -16.90 -9.86 -2.89
C ALA A 234 -15.65 -9.03 -3.26
N ILE A 235 -14.53 -9.68 -3.60
CA ILE A 235 -13.30 -8.98 -4.02
C ILE A 235 -13.51 -8.28 -5.36
N ARG A 236 -14.15 -8.95 -6.33
CA ARG A 236 -14.50 -8.31 -7.61
C ARG A 236 -15.44 -7.13 -7.43
N GLN A 237 -16.44 -7.26 -6.55
CA GLN A 237 -17.35 -6.17 -6.19
C GLN A 237 -16.61 -4.98 -5.55
N LEU A 238 -15.63 -5.23 -4.67
CA LEU A 238 -14.76 -4.18 -4.13
C LEU A 238 -13.98 -3.47 -5.25
N VAL A 239 -13.36 -4.22 -6.17
CA VAL A 239 -12.61 -3.65 -7.29
C VAL A 239 -13.52 -2.82 -8.19
N ASP A 240 -14.69 -3.34 -8.55
CA ASP A 240 -15.69 -2.65 -9.38
C ASP A 240 -16.19 -1.37 -8.69
N ALA A 241 -16.38 -1.40 -7.37
CA ALA A 241 -16.78 -0.23 -6.59
C ALA A 241 -15.66 0.81 -6.47
N TYR A 242 -14.39 0.37 -6.41
CA TYR A 242 -13.23 1.25 -6.35
C TYR A 242 -12.95 1.95 -7.68
N GLN A 243 -13.09 1.24 -8.81
CA GLN A 243 -12.76 1.76 -10.14
C GLN A 243 -13.93 2.55 -10.76
N ARG A 244 -14.42 3.54 -10.02
CA ARG A 244 -15.58 4.38 -10.35
C ARG A 244 -15.21 5.85 -10.48
N GLU A 245 -15.96 6.58 -11.29
CA GLU A 245 -15.78 8.02 -11.47
C GLU A 245 -15.90 8.79 -10.14
N GLU A 246 -16.76 8.32 -9.23
CA GLU A 246 -16.94 8.91 -7.90
C GLU A 246 -15.67 8.78 -7.03
N VAL A 247 -14.96 7.65 -7.12
CA VAL A 247 -13.70 7.42 -6.40
C VAL A 247 -12.58 8.26 -7.01
N ALA A 248 -12.49 8.31 -8.34
CA ALA A 248 -11.56 9.19 -9.04
C ALA A 248 -11.79 10.67 -8.69
N ALA A 249 -13.04 11.11 -8.61
CA ALA A 249 -13.39 12.47 -8.21
C ALA A 249 -12.98 12.77 -6.76
N LYS A 250 -13.11 11.80 -5.85
CA LYS A 250 -12.65 11.96 -4.47
C LYS A 250 -11.13 12.06 -4.39
N ALA A 251 -10.41 11.26 -5.17
CA ALA A 251 -8.96 11.36 -5.27
C ALA A 251 -8.51 12.70 -5.87
N GLU A 252 -9.19 13.20 -6.90
CA GLU A 252 -8.93 14.52 -7.47
C GLU A 252 -9.07 15.62 -6.40
N GLU A 253 -10.12 15.57 -5.58
CA GLU A 253 -10.36 16.51 -4.47
C GLU A 253 -9.26 16.47 -3.41
N LEU A 254 -8.91 15.27 -2.93
CA LEU A 254 -7.98 15.10 -1.82
C LEU A 254 -6.54 15.37 -2.23
N PHE A 255 -6.14 14.88 -3.41
CA PHE A 255 -4.75 14.93 -3.89
C PHE A 255 -4.51 16.08 -4.87
N LYS A 256 -5.51 16.95 -5.12
CA LYS A 256 -5.44 18.10 -6.03
C LYS A 256 -4.91 17.72 -7.43
N GLY A 257 -5.39 16.59 -7.94
CA GLY A 257 -5.00 16.05 -9.25
C GLY A 257 -3.63 15.39 -9.31
N ALA A 258 -2.94 15.21 -8.19
CA ALA A 258 -1.69 14.45 -8.16
C ALA A 258 -1.88 12.93 -8.20
N ALA A 259 -3.01 12.42 -7.71
CA ALA A 259 -3.33 11.00 -7.78
C ALA A 259 -3.82 10.64 -9.19
N VAL A 260 -3.13 9.74 -9.86
CA VAL A 260 -3.46 9.33 -11.25
C VAL A 260 -4.11 7.95 -11.23
N PRO A 261 -5.35 7.78 -11.76
CA PRO A 261 -5.98 6.47 -11.84
C PRO A 261 -5.11 5.44 -12.59
N GLY A 262 -4.95 4.26 -12.02
CA GLY A 262 -4.11 3.19 -12.55
C GLY A 262 -4.86 2.11 -13.33
N TRP A 263 -6.16 2.28 -13.56
CA TRP A 263 -7.04 1.32 -14.24
C TRP A 263 -7.58 1.81 -15.58
N GLU A 264 -7.14 2.98 -16.04
CA GLU A 264 -7.50 3.56 -17.34
C GLU A 264 -6.69 3.00 -18.51
#